data_AF-A0A2I0WN94-F1
#
_entry.id   AF-A0A2I0WN94-F1
#
_cell.length_a   1.000
_cell.length_b   1.000
_cell.length_c   1.000
_cell.angle_alpha   90.00
_cell.angle_beta   90.00
_cell.angle_gamma   90.00
#
_symmetry.space_group_name_H-M   'P 1'
#
loop_
_entity.id
_entity.type
_entity.pdbx_description
1 polymer ?
#
loop_
_entity_poly.entity_id
_entity_poly.type
_entity_poly.pdbx_seq_one_letter_code
_entity_poly.pdbx_strand_id
1 'polypeptide(L)'
;MAFFSMIKVLLLCTTSLSLLLTTPASGKGSNYLLGGESLMAGEALVDGDDKFIMQQDCNLVLYNSGVKKWSSDTGGVAFGCYVTLMEHGNLMIFNFKGIVWNRGPNGPVGKYILILQRDHNVFVYGPSFWSPMKTYESNDVVITAAFNGTTGVSVEEQNNVKEMVKIMEVIGDE
;
A
#
# COMPACT_ATOMS: atom_id res chain seq x y z
N MET A 1 36.51 69.92 -11.09
CA MET A 1 37.31 68.70 -11.30
C MET A 1 36.72 67.60 -10.44
N ALA A 2 35.90 66.76 -11.06
CA ALA A 2 35.28 65.60 -10.45
C ALA A 2 36.17 64.38 -10.72
N PHE A 3 36.62 63.70 -9.67
CA PHE A 3 37.34 62.43 -9.79
C PHE A 3 36.41 61.30 -9.37
N PHE A 4 35.98 60.52 -10.36
CA PHE A 4 35.38 59.20 -10.17
C PHE A 4 36.44 58.24 -9.61
N SER A 5 36.15 57.52 -8.53
CA SER A 5 36.90 56.30 -8.22
C SER A 5 36.15 55.37 -7.27
N MET A 6 36.22 54.08 -7.61
CA MET A 6 35.93 52.90 -6.81
C MET A 6 34.47 52.49 -6.65
N ILE A 7 34.00 51.83 -7.70
CA ILE A 7 33.25 50.56 -7.63
C ILE A 7 33.67 49.76 -6.37
N LYS A 8 32.79 49.76 -5.37
CA LYS A 8 32.71 48.71 -4.35
C LYS A 8 31.43 47.94 -4.67
N VAL A 9 31.58 46.85 -5.42
CA VAL A 9 30.55 45.82 -5.55
C VAL A 9 30.40 45.18 -4.17
N LEU A 10 29.49 45.72 -3.37
CA LEU A 10 29.08 45.08 -2.13
C LEU A 10 28.04 44.02 -2.50
N LEU A 11 28.54 42.82 -2.77
CA LEU A 11 27.75 41.60 -2.92
C LEU A 11 27.08 41.32 -1.55
N LEU A 12 25.85 41.80 -1.39
CA LEU A 12 24.96 41.36 -0.32
C LEU A 12 24.66 39.89 -0.57
N CYS A 13 25.36 39.03 0.16
CA CYS A 13 25.04 37.62 0.31
C CYS A 13 23.70 37.55 1.06
N THR A 14 22.60 37.76 0.35
CA THR A 14 21.25 37.53 0.87
C THR A 14 21.13 36.04 1.10
N THR A 15 21.29 35.62 2.35
CA THR A 15 21.03 34.26 2.77
C THR A 15 19.62 33.89 2.34
N SER A 16 19.53 33.01 1.35
CA SER A 16 18.30 32.33 0.98
C SER A 16 17.85 31.52 2.19
N LEU A 17 16.95 32.09 2.99
CA LEU A 17 16.14 31.30 3.89
C LEU A 17 15.07 30.62 3.04
N SER A 18 15.51 29.64 2.25
CA SER A 18 14.63 28.65 1.64
C SER A 18 14.11 27.81 2.79
N LEU A 19 13.04 28.27 3.42
CA LEU A 19 12.20 27.42 4.22
C LEU A 19 11.64 26.37 3.25
N LEU A 20 12.39 25.27 3.07
CA LEU A 20 11.80 24.03 2.59
C LEU A 20 10.78 23.68 3.67
N LEU A 21 9.55 24.14 3.46
CA LEU A 21 8.40 23.38 3.84
C LEU A 21 8.62 22.04 3.14
N THR A 22 9.29 21.10 3.82
CA THR A 22 9.11 19.69 3.51
C THR A 22 7.64 19.49 3.72
N THR A 23 6.87 19.63 2.63
CA THR A 23 5.52 19.11 2.59
C THR A 23 5.70 17.68 3.07
N PRO A 24 5.04 17.23 4.15
CA PRO A 24 4.93 15.81 4.32
C PRO A 24 4.36 15.36 2.98
N ALA A 25 5.07 14.47 2.30
CA ALA A 25 4.48 13.73 1.22
C ALA A 25 3.31 12.99 1.87
N SER A 26 2.15 13.65 1.92
CA SER A 26 0.86 13.00 1.98
C SER A 26 0.68 12.38 0.60
N GLY A 27 1.61 11.49 0.22
CA GLY A 27 1.30 10.45 -0.72
C GLY A 27 0.10 9.78 -0.10
N LYS A 28 -1.05 9.89 -0.76
CA LYS A 28 -2.14 8.96 -0.55
C LYS A 28 -1.52 7.59 -0.85
N GLY A 29 -0.95 6.95 0.17
CA GLY A 29 -0.59 5.55 0.10
C GLY A 29 -1.88 4.81 -0.19
N SER A 30 -1.86 3.88 -1.13
CA SER A 30 -2.90 2.87 -1.20
C SER A 30 -2.97 2.16 0.15
N ASN A 31 -4.12 1.59 0.50
CA ASN A 31 -4.20 0.70 1.65
C ASN A 31 -3.81 -0.74 1.27
N TYR A 32 -3.29 -0.96 0.06
CA TYR A 32 -2.92 -2.28 -0.43
C TYR A 32 -1.64 -2.26 -1.27
N LEU A 33 -0.99 -3.43 -1.37
CA LEU A 33 0.18 -3.71 -2.21
C LEU A 33 -0.07 -5.03 -2.96
N LEU A 34 0.07 -5.03 -4.29
CA LEU A 34 -0.07 -6.23 -5.10
C LEU A 34 1.21 -7.08 -5.09
N GLY A 35 1.07 -8.37 -5.43
CA GLY A 35 2.22 -9.24 -5.66
C GLY A 35 3.14 -8.67 -6.74
N GLY A 36 4.44 -8.62 -6.45
CA GLY A 36 5.49 -8.00 -7.26
C GLY A 36 5.73 -6.53 -6.95
N GLU A 37 4.79 -5.83 -6.31
CA GLU A 37 4.96 -4.42 -5.94
C GLU A 37 5.79 -4.26 -4.67
N SER A 38 6.39 -3.06 -4.54
CA SER A 38 7.27 -2.73 -3.42
C SER A 38 6.88 -1.41 -2.78
N LEU A 39 7.12 -1.30 -1.47
CA LEU A 39 7.21 -0.02 -0.77
C LEU A 39 8.68 0.33 -0.61
N MET A 40 9.08 1.45 -1.20
CA MET A 40 10.40 2.03 -1.02
C MET A 40 10.56 2.61 0.39
N ALA A 41 11.79 2.91 0.78
CA ALA A 41 12.06 3.55 2.06
C ALA A 41 11.29 4.89 2.20
N GLY A 42 10.50 5.01 3.25
CA GLY A 42 9.60 6.14 3.53
C GLY A 42 8.17 5.97 3.01
N GLU A 43 7.93 5.00 2.12
CA GLU A 43 6.60 4.71 1.60
C GLU A 43 5.80 3.80 2.53
N ALA A 44 4.48 3.93 2.45
CA ALA A 44 3.58 3.24 3.36
C ALA A 44 2.24 2.92 2.73
N LEU A 45 1.62 1.85 3.23
CA LEU A 45 0.18 1.69 3.12
C LEU A 45 -0.52 2.55 4.18
N VAL A 46 -1.64 3.17 3.80
CA VAL A 46 -2.37 4.10 4.67
C VAL A 46 -3.87 3.82 4.62
N ASP A 47 -4.51 3.72 5.79
CA ASP A 47 -5.96 3.69 5.93
C ASP A 47 -6.36 4.45 7.21
N GLY A 48 -7.00 5.62 7.06
CA GLY A 48 -7.23 6.53 8.18
C GLY A 48 -5.91 6.99 8.82
N ASP A 49 -5.80 6.81 10.14
CA ASP A 49 -4.60 7.15 10.92
C ASP A 49 -3.58 6.00 11.02
N ASP A 50 -3.90 4.87 10.41
CA ASP A 50 -3.04 3.70 10.43
C ASP A 50 -2.03 3.73 9.29
N LYS A 51 -0.85 3.17 9.57
CA LYS A 51 0.25 3.19 8.63
C LYS A 51 1.07 1.91 8.72
N PHE A 52 1.25 1.24 7.60
CA PHE A 52 2.22 0.15 7.44
C PHE A 52 3.37 0.63 6.56
N ILE A 53 4.51 0.98 7.18
CA ILE A 53 5.58 1.77 6.56
C ILE A 53 6.91 1.03 6.55
N MET A 54 7.59 1.08 5.41
CA MET A 54 9.00 0.73 5.28
C MET A 54 9.84 1.95 5.67
N GLN A 55 10.37 2.00 6.89
CA GLN A 55 11.12 3.15 7.39
C GLN A 55 12.53 3.26 6.78
N GLN A 56 13.10 4.47 6.79
CA GLN A 56 14.43 4.72 6.22
C GLN A 56 15.58 3.98 6.93
N ASP A 57 15.37 3.61 8.19
CA ASP A 57 16.30 2.82 8.98
C ASP A 57 16.20 1.31 8.69
N CYS A 58 15.49 0.92 7.63
CA CYS A 58 15.26 -0.48 7.27
C CYS A 58 14.33 -1.25 8.21
N ASN A 59 13.50 -0.57 9.00
CA ASN A 59 12.46 -1.22 9.80
C ASN A 59 11.09 -1.18 9.12
N LEU A 60 10.43 -2.32 8.97
CA LEU A 60 9.03 -2.37 8.53
C LEU A 60 8.13 -2.33 9.76
N VAL A 61 7.22 -1.36 9.82
CA VAL A 61 6.48 -1.05 11.06
C VAL A 61 5.00 -0.82 10.79
N LEU A 62 4.15 -1.43 11.62
CA LEU A 62 2.72 -1.11 11.73
C LEU A 62 2.49 -0.13 12.87
N TYR A 63 1.93 1.02 12.54
CA TYR A 63 1.38 1.99 13.49
C TYR A 63 -0.14 2.00 13.38
N ASN A 64 -0.83 1.99 14.53
CA ASN A 64 -2.23 2.41 14.59
C ASN A 64 -2.33 3.71 15.36
N SER A 65 -2.90 4.75 14.74
CA SER A 65 -3.01 6.11 15.31
C SER A 65 -1.71 6.60 15.96
N GLY A 66 -0.57 6.39 15.30
CA GLY A 66 0.76 6.78 15.78
C GLY A 66 1.39 5.87 16.85
N VAL A 67 0.67 4.86 17.35
CA VAL A 67 1.20 3.88 18.30
C VAL A 67 1.76 2.68 17.55
N LYS A 68 3.05 2.37 17.75
CA LYS A 68 3.69 1.17 17.19
C LYS A 68 3.03 -0.09 17.73
N LYS A 69 2.49 -0.94 16.86
CA LYS A 69 1.88 -2.23 17.23
C LYS A 69 2.74 -3.42 16.88
N TRP A 70 3.44 -3.36 15.76
CA TRP A 70 4.29 -4.43 15.27
C TRP A 70 5.47 -3.88 14.48
N SER A 71 6.57 -4.62 14.45
CA SER A 71 7.79 -4.28 13.72
C SER A 71 8.50 -5.55 13.25
N SER A 72 9.25 -5.46 12.15
CA SER A 72 10.19 -6.51 11.73
C SER A 72 11.44 -6.60 12.61
N ASP A 73 11.67 -5.61 13.48
CA ASP A 73 12.85 -5.47 14.34
C ASP A 73 14.19 -5.45 13.58
N THR A 74 14.18 -4.83 12.39
CA THR A 74 15.35 -4.72 11.50
C THR A 74 15.95 -3.31 11.42
N GLY A 75 15.48 -2.40 12.28
CA GLY A 75 15.93 -1.00 12.31
C GLY A 75 17.43 -0.88 12.58
N GLY A 76 18.13 -0.12 11.74
CA GLY A 76 19.57 0.15 11.84
C GLY A 76 20.48 -1.00 11.41
N VAL A 77 19.93 -2.17 11.05
CA VAL A 77 20.72 -3.36 10.63
C VAL A 77 21.20 -3.23 9.19
N ALA A 78 20.50 -2.44 8.38
CA ALA A 78 20.76 -2.24 6.96
C ALA A 78 20.48 -0.79 6.55
N PHE A 79 20.75 -0.44 5.28
CA PHE A 79 20.38 0.83 4.68
C PHE A 79 19.83 0.64 3.27
N GLY A 80 19.02 1.60 2.81
CA GLY A 80 18.46 1.60 1.46
C GLY A 80 17.48 0.44 1.22
N CYS A 81 16.68 0.09 2.24
CA CYS A 81 15.79 -1.05 2.14
C CYS A 81 14.45 -0.70 1.50
N TYR A 82 13.85 -1.72 0.88
CA TYR A 82 12.49 -1.72 0.40
C TYR A 82 11.84 -3.05 0.78
N VAL A 83 10.52 -3.07 0.88
CA VAL A 83 9.75 -4.30 1.11
C VAL A 83 8.94 -4.63 -0.12
N THR A 84 8.90 -5.91 -0.50
CA THR A 84 8.17 -6.44 -1.65
C THR A 84 7.21 -7.52 -1.17
N LEU A 85 5.95 -7.49 -1.64
CA LEU A 85 5.09 -8.66 -1.56
C LEU A 85 5.44 -9.57 -2.74
N MET A 86 5.99 -10.74 -2.47
CA MET A 86 6.42 -11.64 -3.53
C MET A 86 5.24 -12.38 -4.16
N GLU A 87 5.44 -12.89 -5.37
CA GLU A 87 4.45 -13.72 -6.10
C GLU A 87 4.13 -15.06 -5.42
N HIS A 88 4.83 -15.42 -4.35
CA HIS A 88 4.59 -16.62 -3.54
C HIS A 88 3.85 -16.31 -2.22
N GLY A 89 3.43 -15.05 -2.00
CA GLY A 89 2.69 -14.63 -0.82
C GLY A 89 3.53 -14.34 0.43
N ASN A 90 4.85 -14.46 0.33
CA ASN A 90 5.78 -14.00 1.36
C ASN A 90 6.09 -12.50 1.21
N LEU A 91 6.23 -11.82 2.34
CA LEU A 91 6.64 -10.42 2.41
C LEU A 91 8.14 -10.38 2.74
N MET A 92 8.92 -9.68 1.92
CA MET A 92 10.39 -9.68 2.01
C MET A 92 10.95 -8.27 2.05
N ILE A 93 11.88 -8.01 2.98
CA ILE A 93 12.69 -6.79 3.00
C ILE A 93 14.02 -7.08 2.32
N PHE A 94 14.37 -6.25 1.35
CA PHE A 94 15.62 -6.33 0.61
C PHE A 94 16.46 -5.07 0.81
N ASN A 95 17.76 -5.21 0.56
CA ASN A 95 18.68 -4.12 0.26
C ASN A 95 19.61 -4.53 -0.88
N PHE A 96 20.59 -3.68 -1.21
CA PHE A 96 21.59 -3.97 -2.25
C PHE A 96 22.47 -5.21 -1.98
N LYS A 97 22.54 -5.71 -0.74
CA LYS A 97 23.28 -6.93 -0.38
C LYS A 97 22.43 -8.20 -0.45
N GLY A 98 21.11 -8.06 -0.53
CA GLY A 98 20.17 -9.17 -0.59
C GLY A 98 19.05 -9.07 0.45
N ILE A 99 18.65 -10.22 0.97
CA ILE A 99 17.49 -10.34 1.88
C ILE A 99 17.89 -9.89 3.28
N VAL A 100 17.13 -8.94 3.83
CA VAL A 100 17.27 -8.47 5.23
C VAL A 100 16.30 -9.23 6.13
N TRP A 101 15.08 -9.50 5.65
CA TRP A 101 14.04 -10.16 6.41
C TRP A 101 12.99 -10.79 5.51
N ASN A 102 12.30 -11.81 5.99
CA ASN A 102 11.12 -12.36 5.34
C ASN A 102 10.08 -12.82 6.35
N ARG A 103 8.82 -12.87 5.93
CA ARG A 103 7.74 -13.53 6.67
C ARG A 103 6.64 -14.03 5.74
N GLY A 104 5.97 -15.08 6.20
CA GLY A 104 4.88 -15.72 5.50
C GLY A 104 5.32 -17.02 4.83
N PRO A 105 4.35 -17.81 4.35
CA PRO A 105 4.65 -19.04 3.64
C PRO A 105 5.30 -18.74 2.29
N ASN A 106 6.22 -19.60 1.85
CA ASN A 106 6.65 -19.63 0.45
C ASN A 106 5.63 -20.47 -0.32
N GLY A 107 4.47 -19.86 -0.59
CA GLY A 107 3.32 -20.53 -1.21
C GLY A 107 3.51 -20.81 -2.70
N PRO A 108 2.48 -21.31 -3.38
CA PRO A 108 2.49 -21.41 -4.84
C PRO A 108 2.60 -20.02 -5.48
N VAL A 109 3.22 -19.95 -6.66
CA VAL A 109 3.24 -18.73 -7.48
C VAL A 109 1.80 -18.33 -7.82
N GLY A 110 1.46 -17.05 -7.66
CA GLY A 110 0.17 -16.54 -8.06
C GLY A 110 -0.04 -15.06 -7.73
N LYS A 111 -1.28 -14.61 -7.89
CA LYS A 111 -1.69 -13.23 -7.57
C LYS A 111 -2.01 -13.11 -6.09
N TYR A 112 -1.16 -12.41 -5.35
CA TYR A 112 -1.35 -12.08 -3.94
C TYR A 112 -1.61 -10.59 -3.75
N ILE A 113 -2.18 -10.25 -2.61
CA ILE A 113 -2.37 -8.86 -2.17
C ILE A 113 -2.12 -8.75 -0.67
N LEU A 114 -1.42 -7.70 -0.26
CA LEU A 114 -1.29 -7.25 1.11
C LEU A 114 -2.27 -6.08 1.32
N ILE A 115 -3.08 -6.10 2.37
CA ILE A 115 -4.06 -5.03 2.67
C ILE A 115 -3.87 -4.58 4.11
N LEU A 116 -3.75 -3.26 4.31
CA LEU A 116 -4.02 -2.59 5.58
C LEU A 116 -5.53 -2.34 5.69
N GLN A 117 -6.16 -3.00 6.65
CA GLN A 117 -7.60 -3.02 6.81
C GLN A 117 -8.08 -2.04 7.89
N ARG A 118 -9.36 -1.65 7.79
CA ARG A 118 -10.02 -0.74 8.74
C ARG A 118 -10.10 -1.26 10.17
N ASP A 119 -9.91 -2.57 10.36
CA ASP A 119 -9.87 -3.22 11.67
C ASP A 119 -8.48 -3.17 12.32
N HIS A 120 -7.57 -2.36 11.75
CA HIS A 120 -6.22 -2.08 12.24
C HIS A 120 -5.20 -3.21 12.01
N ASN A 121 -5.57 -4.22 11.23
CA ASN A 121 -4.70 -5.34 10.88
C ASN A 121 -4.13 -5.23 9.46
N VAL A 122 -3.04 -5.98 9.24
CA VAL A 122 -2.43 -6.16 7.92
C VAL A 122 -2.46 -7.63 7.55
N PHE A 123 -3.09 -7.95 6.42
CA PHE A 123 -3.24 -9.32 5.93
C PHE A 123 -2.71 -9.49 4.52
N VAL A 124 -2.14 -10.66 4.24
CA VAL A 124 -1.87 -11.13 2.88
C VAL A 124 -2.97 -12.12 2.48
N TYR A 125 -3.59 -11.87 1.33
CA TYR A 125 -4.55 -12.78 0.70
C TYR A 125 -3.98 -13.33 -0.60
N GLY A 126 -4.29 -14.58 -0.89
CA GLY A 126 -3.98 -15.21 -2.17
C GLY A 126 -3.62 -16.70 -2.04
N PRO A 127 -3.25 -17.33 -3.17
CA PRO A 127 -3.34 -16.75 -4.50
C PRO A 127 -4.81 -16.58 -4.91
N SER A 128 -5.09 -15.74 -5.92
CA SER A 128 -6.43 -15.62 -6.50
C SER A 128 -6.98 -17.00 -6.88
N PHE A 129 -8.18 -17.34 -6.39
CA PHE A 129 -8.81 -18.64 -6.61
C PHE A 129 -9.90 -18.63 -7.69
N TRP A 130 -10.45 -17.45 -8.01
CA TRP A 130 -11.51 -17.28 -9.00
C TRP A 130 -11.44 -15.89 -9.66
N SER A 131 -11.69 -15.85 -10.97
CA SER A 131 -11.87 -14.63 -11.75
C SER A 131 -12.93 -14.89 -12.82
N PRO A 132 -13.89 -13.98 -13.04
CA PRO A 132 -14.92 -14.14 -14.08
C PRO A 132 -14.34 -14.01 -15.49
N MET A 133 -13.13 -13.44 -15.63
CA MET A 133 -12.44 -13.31 -16.91
C MET A 133 -11.17 -14.19 -16.91
N LYS A 134 -10.97 -14.94 -18.01
CA LYS A 134 -9.66 -15.52 -18.33
C LYS A 134 -8.73 -14.38 -18.74
N THR A 135 -8.05 -13.77 -17.77
CA THR A 135 -7.02 -12.78 -18.08
C THR A 135 -5.82 -13.52 -18.67
N TYR A 136 -5.63 -13.43 -19.98
CA TYR A 136 -4.31 -13.68 -20.58
C TYR A 136 -3.37 -12.60 -20.01
N GLU A 137 -2.42 -13.02 -19.18
CA GLU A 137 -1.19 -12.29 -18.80
C GLU A 137 -1.31 -10.78 -18.54
N SER A 138 -2.33 -10.34 -17.80
CA SER A 138 -2.31 -8.99 -17.23
C SER A 138 -2.00 -9.07 -15.74
N ASN A 139 -0.93 -8.38 -15.35
CA ASN A 139 -0.55 -8.12 -13.96
C ASN A 139 -1.47 -7.10 -13.28
N ASP A 140 -2.39 -6.48 -14.04
CA ASP A 140 -3.31 -5.48 -13.49
C ASP A 140 -4.44 -6.19 -12.74
N VAL A 141 -4.34 -6.20 -11.41
CA VAL A 141 -5.48 -6.45 -10.54
C VAL A 141 -6.06 -5.08 -10.18
N VAL A 142 -7.17 -4.71 -10.83
CA VAL A 142 -7.92 -3.50 -10.46
C VAL A 142 -8.71 -3.80 -9.19
N ILE A 143 -8.36 -3.13 -8.09
CA ILE A 143 -9.03 -3.30 -6.81
C ILE A 143 -9.77 -2.02 -6.48
N THR A 144 -11.08 -2.07 -6.66
CA THR A 144 -11.98 -1.06 -6.09
C THR A 144 -12.36 -1.55 -4.69
N ALA A 145 -11.98 -0.80 -3.66
CA ALA A 145 -12.49 -1.01 -2.32
C ALA A 145 -14.01 -0.78 -2.36
N ALA A 146 -14.80 -1.85 -2.21
CA ALA A 146 -16.22 -1.71 -1.94
C ALA A 146 -16.37 -1.17 -0.52
N PHE A 147 -16.62 0.14 -0.39
CA PHE A 147 -17.10 0.69 0.87
C PHE A 147 -18.49 0.10 1.13
N ASN A 148 -18.74 -0.31 2.37
CA ASN A 148 -20.00 -0.90 2.79
C ASN A 148 -21.18 -0.02 2.33
N GLY A 149 -21.92 -0.49 1.31
CA GLY A 149 -23.06 0.22 0.73
C GLY A 149 -22.80 0.76 -0.68
N THR A 150 -23.40 0.07 -1.66
CA THR A 150 -23.63 0.45 -3.07
C THR A 150 -22.47 0.27 -4.06
N THR A 151 -22.30 -0.97 -4.50
CA THR A 151 -21.86 -1.26 -5.88
C THR A 151 -23.02 -1.94 -6.60
N GLY A 152 -23.36 -1.40 -7.77
CA GLY A 152 -24.48 -1.80 -8.60
C GLY A 152 -24.60 -3.30 -8.78
N VAL A 153 -25.75 -3.82 -8.35
CA VAL A 153 -26.34 -5.02 -8.91
C VAL A 153 -26.68 -4.67 -10.36
N SER A 154 -26.09 -5.36 -11.35
CA SER A 154 -26.71 -5.37 -12.67
C SER A 154 -28.09 -5.97 -12.48
N VAL A 155 -29.12 -5.26 -12.96
CA VAL A 155 -30.55 -5.50 -12.75
C VAL A 155 -31.00 -6.93 -13.14
N GLU A 156 -30.14 -7.71 -13.78
CA GLU A 156 -30.42 -9.04 -14.32
C GLU A 156 -30.15 -10.19 -13.33
N GLU A 157 -29.18 -10.06 -12.40
CA GLU A 157 -28.87 -11.15 -11.45
C GLU A 157 -29.72 -11.09 -10.16
N GLN A 158 -30.43 -9.98 -9.94
CA GLN A 158 -31.44 -9.87 -8.88
C GLN A 158 -32.75 -10.61 -9.24
N ASN A 159 -32.97 -10.95 -10.52
CA ASN A 159 -34.18 -11.65 -10.96
C ASN A 159 -34.13 -13.18 -10.76
N ASN A 160 -32.97 -13.78 -10.51
CA ASN A 160 -32.90 -15.22 -10.18
C ASN A 160 -33.05 -15.52 -8.69
N VAL A 161 -32.94 -14.51 -7.81
CA VAL A 161 -33.21 -14.68 -6.37
C VAL A 161 -34.73 -14.71 -6.09
N LYS A 162 -35.56 -14.09 -6.94
CA LYS A 162 -37.02 -14.19 -6.82
C LYS A 162 -37.58 -15.56 -7.21
N GLU A 163 -36.93 -16.29 -8.14
CA GLU A 163 -37.38 -17.64 -8.50
C GLU A 163 -37.06 -18.68 -7.41
N MET A 164 -35.92 -18.59 -6.72
CA MET A 164 -35.61 -19.52 -5.63
C MET A 164 -36.47 -19.30 -4.37
N VAL A 165 -36.86 -18.06 -4.06
CA VAL A 165 -37.79 -17.79 -2.94
C VAL A 165 -39.20 -18.31 -3.26
N LYS A 166 -39.62 -18.27 -4.52
CA LYS A 166 -40.93 -18.77 -4.95
C LYS A 166 -41.04 -20.30 -4.93
N ILE A 167 -39.91 -21.02 -5.02
CA ILE A 167 -39.87 -22.49 -4.94
C ILE A 167 -39.96 -22.98 -3.48
N MET A 168 -39.47 -22.21 -2.50
CA MET A 168 -39.56 -22.61 -1.08
C MET A 168 -40.93 -22.36 -0.44
N GLU A 169 -41.75 -21.47 -1.00
CA GLU A 169 -43.11 -21.20 -0.49
C GLU A 169 -44.17 -22.19 -1.02
N VAL A 170 -43.82 -23.07 -1.98
CA VAL A 170 -44.74 -24.08 -2.57
C VAL A 170 -44.55 -25.49 -1.95
N ILE A 171 -43.54 -25.69 -1.09
CA ILE A 171 -43.26 -27.00 -0.44
C ILE A 171 -43.71 -26.98 1.05
N GLY A 172 -44.34 -25.89 1.49
CA GLY A 172 -44.77 -25.67 2.88
C GLY A 172 -46.27 -25.79 3.16
N ASP A 173 -47.12 -25.84 2.13
CA ASP A 173 -48.58 -25.98 2.27
C ASP A 173 -49.08 -27.06 1.29
N GLU A 174 -48.95 -28.33 1.68
CA GLU A 174 -49.88 -29.47 1.47
C GLU A 174 -49.26 -30.79 1.97
#